data_AF-A0A2E7HC07-F1
#
_entry.id   AF-A0A2E7HC07-F1
#
_cell.length_a   1.000
_cell.length_b   1.000
_cell.length_c   1.000
_cell.angle_alpha   90.00
_cell.angle_beta   90.00
_cell.angle_gamma   90.00
#
_symmetry.space_group_name_H-M   'P 1'
#
loop_
_entity.id
_entity.type
_entity.pdbx_description
1 polymer ?
#
loop_
_entity_poly.entity_id
_entity_poly.type
_entity_poly.pdbx_seq_one_letter_code
_entity_poly.pdbx_strand_id
1 'polypeptide(L)'
;MAQRLRGALVEGTYHKPSHNLTAYDHYLRGRWLMENTATPGQPEAFEWLEKAIAIDPRCAHAYASIGWELAYMHFNFQPWTDDLRRRARDHLEKALEFGDGDTTMQSMAADAYACLGDNEQAINQGKRAITLNPNDVQAIFGDGLALAYGGRPDEAITLLMRAHELDPQAPGFMMENVAECHYMLGN
;
A
#
# COMPACT_ATOMS: atom_id res chain seq x y z
N MET A 1 -26.92 4.55 12.60
CA MET A 1 -27.16 3.92 11.28
C MET A 1 -25.89 3.16 10.88
N ALA A 2 -25.53 2.13 11.64
CA ALA A 2 -24.16 1.58 11.74
C ALA A 2 -24.07 0.11 11.31
N GLN A 3 -24.84 -0.30 10.29
CA GLN A 3 -25.01 -1.73 9.99
C GLN A 3 -25.13 -2.08 8.50
N ARG A 4 -24.55 -1.28 7.60
CA ARG A 4 -24.64 -1.52 6.14
C ARG A 4 -23.34 -1.44 5.33
N LEU A 5 -22.17 -1.38 5.96
CA LEU A 5 -20.88 -1.44 5.25
C LEU A 5 -20.11 -2.75 5.46
N ARG A 6 -20.73 -3.78 6.04
CA ARG A 6 -20.11 -5.10 6.23
C ARG A 6 -20.38 -6.06 5.05
N GLY A 7 -20.94 -5.58 3.95
CA GLY A 7 -21.48 -6.39 2.86
C GLY A 7 -20.88 -6.18 1.47
N ALA A 8 -19.86 -5.33 1.30
CA ALA A 8 -19.25 -5.06 -0.01
C ALA A 8 -17.88 -5.74 -0.24
N LEU A 9 -17.46 -6.65 0.65
CA LEU A 9 -16.15 -7.31 0.61
C LEU A 9 -16.17 -8.74 0.04
N VAL A 10 -17.22 -9.16 -0.67
CA VAL A 10 -17.43 -10.60 -0.93
C VAL A 10 -16.91 -11.10 -2.30
N GLU A 11 -16.60 -10.26 -3.30
CA GLU A 11 -16.24 -10.79 -4.63
C GLU A 11 -15.07 -10.07 -5.33
N GLY A 12 -14.18 -9.42 -4.58
CA GLY A 12 -12.79 -9.22 -5.03
C GLY A 12 -12.00 -10.44 -4.57
N THR A 13 -11.29 -11.13 -5.47
CA THR A 13 -10.54 -12.37 -5.22
C THR A 13 -9.78 -12.34 -3.88
N TYR A 14 -10.40 -12.88 -2.83
CA TYR A 14 -9.84 -12.91 -1.48
C TYR A 14 -8.72 -13.96 -1.47
N HIS A 15 -7.52 -13.56 -1.89
CA HIS A 15 -6.35 -14.39 -1.72
C HIS A 15 -6.09 -14.48 -0.22
N LYS A 16 -6.26 -15.69 0.32
CA LYS A 16 -5.99 -15.94 1.73
C LYS A 16 -4.53 -15.57 2.00
N PRO A 17 -4.25 -14.68 2.96
CA PRO A 17 -2.89 -14.17 3.18
C PRO A 17 -1.85 -15.26 3.49
N SER A 18 -2.30 -16.40 4.02
CA SER A 18 -1.50 -17.59 4.20
C SER A 18 -2.37 -18.84 4.04
N HIS A 19 -1.77 -19.94 3.58
CA HIS A 19 -2.39 -21.27 3.59
C HIS A 19 -2.36 -21.92 4.99
N ASN A 20 -1.59 -21.34 5.93
CA ASN A 20 -1.48 -21.77 7.32
C ASN A 20 -2.29 -20.85 8.23
N LEU A 21 -3.32 -21.41 8.89
CA LEU A 21 -4.21 -20.65 9.77
C LEU A 21 -3.48 -20.01 10.96
N THR A 22 -2.40 -20.63 11.45
CA THR A 22 -1.60 -20.06 12.55
C THR A 22 -0.79 -18.86 12.07
N ALA A 23 -0.16 -18.94 10.89
CA ALA A 23 0.53 -17.79 10.31
C ALA A 23 -0.45 -16.66 10.01
N TYR A 24 -1.65 -16.99 9.52
CA TYR A 24 -2.71 -16.01 9.29
C TYR A 24 -3.16 -15.32 10.58
N ASP A 25 -3.35 -16.04 11.70
CA ASP A 25 -3.68 -15.43 12.99
C ASP A 25 -2.59 -14.45 13.47
N HIS A 26 -1.32 -14.81 13.31
CA HIS A 26 -0.20 -13.95 13.69
C HIS A 26 -0.14 -12.69 12.81
N TYR A 27 -0.36 -12.86 11.51
CA TYR A 27 -0.47 -11.75 10.57
C TYR A 27 -1.60 -10.78 10.96
N LEU A 28 -2.79 -11.31 11.27
CA LEU A 28 -3.94 -10.49 11.66
C LEU A 28 -3.67 -9.69 12.95
N ARG A 29 -2.97 -10.28 13.93
CA ARG A 29 -2.55 -9.56 15.14
C ARG A 29 -1.57 -8.44 14.83
N GLY A 30 -0.57 -8.70 13.99
CA GLY A 30 0.38 -7.69 13.55
C GLY A 30 -0.31 -6.53 12.84
N ARG A 31 -1.17 -6.83 11.86
CA ARG A 31 -1.98 -5.83 11.14
C ARG A 31 -2.87 -5.02 12.07
N TRP A 32 -3.56 -5.69 12.99
CA TRP A 32 -4.44 -5.01 13.93
C TRP A 32 -3.65 -4.01 14.78
N LEU A 33 -2.46 -4.38 15.26
CA LEU A 33 -1.59 -3.45 15.99
C LEU A 33 -1.17 -2.25 15.13
N MET A 34 -0.80 -2.46 13.87
CA MET A 34 -0.47 -1.35 12.97
C MET A 34 -1.65 -0.38 12.78
N GLU A 35 -2.85 -0.91 12.60
CA GLU A 35 -4.07 -0.12 12.33
C GLU A 35 -4.65 0.54 13.59
N ASN A 36 -4.43 -0.03 14.78
CA ASN A 36 -5.07 0.41 16.02
C ASN A 36 -4.12 1.08 17.00
N THR A 37 -2.88 1.35 16.58
CA THR A 37 -1.90 2.03 17.41
C THR A 37 -1.54 3.39 16.82
N ALA A 38 -1.28 4.35 17.70
CA ALA A 38 -0.95 5.72 17.29
C ALA A 38 0.52 5.88 16.87
N THR A 39 1.34 4.83 17.01
CA THR A 39 2.78 4.89 16.81
C THR A 39 3.18 3.97 15.66
N PRO A 40 3.55 4.52 14.50
CA PRO A 40 4.12 3.73 13.43
C PRO A 40 5.36 2.97 13.89
N GLY A 41 5.53 1.76 13.36
CA GLY A 41 6.67 0.90 13.61
C GLY A 41 6.73 0.31 15.01
N GLN A 42 5.59 0.02 15.63
CA GLN A 42 5.59 -0.64 16.93
C GLN A 42 6.34 -1.97 16.87
N PRO A 43 7.33 -2.20 17.78
CA PRO A 43 8.09 -3.45 17.79
C PRO A 43 7.20 -4.69 17.88
N GLU A 44 6.12 -4.60 18.66
CA GLU A 44 5.16 -5.69 18.85
C GLU A 44 4.46 -6.09 17.53
N ALA A 45 4.13 -5.12 16.68
CA ALA A 45 3.54 -5.41 15.37
C ALA A 45 4.53 -6.17 14.48
N PHE A 46 5.79 -5.74 14.43
CA PHE A 46 6.84 -6.44 13.70
C PHE A 46 7.08 -7.85 14.24
N GLU A 47 7.11 -8.04 15.56
CA GLU A 47 7.27 -9.38 16.15
C GLU A 47 6.17 -10.35 15.72
N TRP A 48 4.92 -9.89 15.64
CA TRP A 48 3.81 -10.74 15.16
C TRP A 48 3.92 -11.07 13.67
N LEU A 49 4.31 -10.10 12.85
CA LEU A 49 4.53 -10.32 11.42
C LEU A 49 5.74 -11.24 11.15
N GLU A 50 6.81 -11.09 11.91
CA GLU A 50 7.99 -11.97 11.84
C GLU A 50 7.66 -13.40 12.27
N LYS A 51 6.83 -13.58 13.32
CA LYS A 51 6.30 -14.91 13.69
C LYS A 51 5.45 -15.51 12.57
N ALA A 52 4.63 -14.70 11.87
CA ALA A 52 3.88 -15.18 10.72
C ALA A 52 4.80 -15.69 9.60
N ILE A 53 5.86 -14.94 9.30
CA ILE A 53 6.90 -15.33 8.32
C ILE A 53 7.66 -16.58 8.74
N ALA A 54 7.96 -16.73 10.03
CA ALA A 54 8.66 -17.91 10.55
C ALA A 54 7.83 -19.20 10.38
N ILE A 55 6.51 -19.10 10.46
CA ILE A 55 5.57 -20.22 10.28
C ILE A 55 5.28 -20.46 8.79
N ASP A 56 5.06 -19.39 8.03
CA ASP A 56 4.85 -19.43 6.59
C ASP A 56 5.80 -18.44 5.89
N PRO A 57 6.96 -18.91 5.42
CA PRO A 57 7.94 -18.09 4.71
C PRO A 57 7.44 -17.53 3.38
N ARG A 58 6.24 -17.91 2.92
CA ARG A 58 5.59 -17.38 1.71
C ARG A 58 4.40 -16.48 2.02
N CYS A 59 4.26 -16.03 3.27
CA CYS A 59 3.22 -15.08 3.67
C CYS A 59 3.50 -13.68 3.07
N ALA A 60 3.08 -13.48 1.81
CA ALA A 60 3.28 -12.24 1.06
C ALA A 60 2.77 -11.01 1.82
N HIS A 61 1.64 -11.15 2.50
CA HIS A 61 0.99 -10.07 3.22
C HIS A 61 1.81 -9.61 4.45
N ALA A 62 2.49 -10.53 5.13
CA ALA A 62 3.35 -10.15 6.26
C ALA A 62 4.56 -9.37 5.74
N TYR A 63 5.20 -9.84 4.67
CA TYR A 63 6.28 -9.09 4.00
C TYR A 63 5.82 -7.71 3.52
N ALA A 64 4.67 -7.62 2.85
CA ALA A 64 4.12 -6.35 2.36
C ALA A 64 3.87 -5.37 3.50
N SER A 65 3.32 -5.85 4.62
CA SER A 65 3.01 -5.00 5.78
C SER A 65 4.27 -4.47 6.44
N ILE A 66 5.31 -5.30 6.60
CA ILE A 66 6.61 -4.85 7.12
C ILE A 66 7.23 -3.84 6.16
N GLY A 67 7.27 -4.14 4.86
CA GLY A 67 7.87 -3.27 3.85
C GLY A 67 7.21 -1.90 3.78
N TRP A 68 5.87 -1.88 3.79
CA TRP A 68 5.07 -0.66 3.78
C TRP A 68 5.30 0.17 5.05
N GLU A 69 5.29 -0.44 6.23
CA GLU A 69 5.50 0.28 7.50
C GLU A 69 6.89 0.92 7.57
N LEU A 70 7.92 0.19 7.14
CA LEU A 70 9.29 0.71 7.09
C LEU A 70 9.41 1.87 6.09
N ALA A 71 8.72 1.79 4.95
CA ALA A 71 8.67 2.87 3.97
C ALA A 71 7.92 4.10 4.49
N TYR A 72 6.77 3.89 5.13
CA TYR A 72 5.99 4.95 5.76
C TYR A 72 6.78 5.65 6.86
N MET A 73 7.50 4.89 7.71
CA MET A 73 8.41 5.44 8.71
C MET A 73 9.52 6.27 8.07
N HIS A 74 10.14 5.76 7.00
CA HIS A 74 11.17 6.48 6.26
C HIS A 74 10.66 7.80 5.69
N PHE A 75 9.41 7.86 5.21
CA PHE A 75 8.84 9.07 4.65
C PHE A 75 8.50 10.11 5.73
N ASN A 76 7.89 9.68 6.84
CA ASN A 76 7.27 10.60 7.81
C ASN A 76 8.14 10.91 9.04
N PHE A 77 9.10 10.06 9.40
CA PHE A 77 9.80 10.16 10.69
C PHE A 77 11.32 10.20 10.54
N GLN A 78 11.95 11.07 11.32
CA GLN A 78 13.40 11.15 11.46
C GLN A 78 13.91 10.20 12.56
N PRO A 79 15.12 9.64 12.43
CA PRO A 79 16.09 9.88 11.37
C PRO A 79 15.82 9.06 10.10
N TRP A 80 15.95 9.71 8.94
CA TRP A 80 15.98 8.99 7.65
C TRP A 80 17.28 8.18 7.53
N THR A 81 17.18 6.87 7.73
CA THR A 81 18.34 5.98 7.59
C THR A 81 18.24 5.15 6.31
N ASP A 82 19.39 4.92 5.67
CA ASP A 82 19.48 4.04 4.50
C ASP A 82 19.14 2.58 4.86
N ASP A 83 19.29 2.19 6.13
CA ASP A 83 18.90 0.86 6.60
C ASP A 83 17.39 0.64 6.52
N LEU A 84 16.57 1.61 6.95
CA LEU A 84 15.12 1.53 6.83
C LEU A 84 14.69 1.39 5.37
N ARG A 85 15.26 2.23 4.48
CA ARG A 85 14.98 2.18 3.05
C ARG A 85 15.35 0.82 2.45
N ARG A 86 16.52 0.28 2.79
CA ARG A 86 16.98 -1.03 2.32
C ARG A 86 16.06 -2.15 2.80
N ARG A 87 15.78 -2.19 4.11
CA ARG A 87 14.92 -3.22 4.71
C ARG A 87 13.50 -3.18 4.14
N ALA A 88 12.96 -1.98 3.90
CA ALA A 88 11.68 -1.81 3.24
C ALA A 88 11.69 -2.49 1.87
N ARG A 89 12.67 -2.16 1.01
CA ARG A 89 12.81 -2.78 -0.32
C ARG A 89 12.93 -4.30 -0.26
N ASP A 90 13.79 -4.84 0.61
CA ASP A 90 13.99 -6.29 0.74
C ASP A 90 12.67 -7.03 1.08
N HIS A 91 11.80 -6.41 1.88
CA HIS A 91 10.50 -6.99 2.22
C HIS A 91 9.48 -6.82 1.10
N LEU A 92 9.47 -5.68 0.40
CA LEU A 92 8.60 -5.46 -0.76
C LEU A 92 8.91 -6.44 -1.90
N GLU A 93 10.19 -6.69 -2.17
CA GLU A 93 10.61 -7.66 -3.19
C GLU A 93 10.08 -9.07 -2.90
N LYS A 94 10.19 -9.53 -1.64
CA LYS A 94 9.63 -10.83 -1.22
C LYS A 94 8.10 -10.85 -1.25
N ALA A 95 7.46 -9.74 -0.89
CA ALA A 95 6.01 -9.62 -0.97
C ALA A 95 5.52 -9.78 -2.41
N LEU A 96 6.21 -9.16 -3.37
CA LEU A 96 5.91 -9.26 -4.79
C LEU A 96 6.25 -10.65 -5.35
N GLU A 97 7.34 -11.28 -4.90
CA GLU A 97 7.69 -12.65 -5.30
C GLU A 97 6.58 -13.65 -4.94
N PHE A 98 6.01 -13.56 -3.73
CA PHE A 98 4.99 -14.49 -3.26
C PHE A 98 3.54 -14.04 -3.53
N GLY A 99 3.33 -12.76 -3.84
CA GLY A 99 2.02 -12.11 -3.96
C GLY A 99 1.70 -11.60 -5.36
N ASP A 100 2.41 -12.05 -6.39
CA ASP A 100 2.40 -11.43 -7.73
C ASP A 100 1.02 -11.24 -8.37
N GLY A 101 0.07 -12.14 -8.09
CA GLY A 101 -1.29 -12.12 -8.63
C GLY A 101 -2.33 -11.39 -7.76
N ASP A 102 -1.92 -10.76 -6.66
CA ASP A 102 -2.83 -10.10 -5.73
C ASP A 102 -2.74 -8.58 -5.90
N THR A 103 -3.85 -7.97 -6.34
CA THR A 103 -4.00 -6.51 -6.46
C THR A 103 -3.56 -5.78 -5.20
N THR A 104 -3.92 -6.29 -4.03
CA THR A 104 -3.60 -5.64 -2.75
C THR A 104 -2.09 -5.57 -2.55
N MET A 105 -1.35 -6.61 -2.94
CA MET A 105 0.11 -6.63 -2.78
C MET A 105 0.76 -5.64 -3.73
N GLN A 106 0.26 -5.56 -4.97
CA GLN A 106 0.73 -4.57 -5.94
C GLN A 106 0.44 -3.13 -5.49
N SER A 107 -0.76 -2.86 -4.96
CA SER A 107 -1.14 -1.55 -4.42
C SER A 107 -0.29 -1.15 -3.21
N MET A 108 -0.09 -2.07 -2.26
CA MET A 108 0.77 -1.81 -1.09
C MET A 108 2.22 -1.56 -1.49
N ALA A 109 2.75 -2.32 -2.47
CA ALA A 109 4.10 -2.11 -2.97
C ALA A 109 4.24 -0.77 -3.70
N ALA A 110 3.24 -0.38 -4.51
CA ALA A 110 3.22 0.89 -5.22
C ALA A 110 3.35 2.08 -4.26
N ASP A 111 2.50 2.11 -3.23
CA ASP A 111 2.50 3.15 -2.20
C ASP A 111 3.82 3.17 -1.41
N ALA A 112 4.32 1.99 -1.03
CA ALA A 112 5.59 1.89 -0.31
C ALA A 112 6.77 2.38 -1.16
N TYR A 113 6.86 2.02 -2.45
CA TYR A 113 7.91 2.53 -3.33
C TYR A 113 7.83 4.05 -3.52
N ALA A 114 6.62 4.63 -3.59
CA ALA A 114 6.43 6.07 -3.63
C ALA A 114 6.98 6.75 -2.36
N CYS A 115 6.71 6.19 -1.17
CA CYS A 115 7.27 6.64 0.10
C CYS A 115 8.81 6.58 0.14
N LEU A 116 9.42 5.64 -0.58
CA LEU A 116 10.88 5.51 -0.72
C LEU A 116 11.48 6.44 -1.79
N GLY A 117 10.64 7.19 -2.53
CA GLY A 117 11.03 8.03 -3.66
C GLY A 117 11.35 7.25 -4.94
N ASP A 118 11.01 5.96 -4.99
CA ASP A 118 11.24 5.08 -6.13
C ASP A 118 10.03 5.11 -7.08
N ASN A 119 9.83 6.28 -7.68
CA ASN A 119 8.61 6.57 -8.47
C ASN A 119 8.45 5.62 -9.66
N GLU A 120 9.55 5.13 -10.25
CA GLU A 120 9.47 4.17 -11.36
C GLU A 120 8.89 2.83 -10.91
N GLN A 121 9.35 2.28 -9.79
CA GLN A 121 8.78 1.06 -9.23
C GLN A 121 7.34 1.28 -8.76
N ALA A 122 7.06 2.43 -8.15
CA ALA A 122 5.72 2.79 -7.71
C ALA A 122 4.70 2.78 -8.88
N ILE A 123 5.04 3.45 -9.98
CA ILE A 123 4.22 3.48 -11.21
C ILE A 123 4.08 2.07 -11.80
N ASN A 124 5.15 1.28 -11.83
CA ASN A 124 5.08 -0.08 -12.38
C ASN A 124 4.11 -0.97 -11.58
N GLN A 125 4.23 -1.01 -10.25
CA GLN A 125 3.34 -1.82 -9.43
C GLN A 125 1.91 -1.27 -9.42
N GLY A 126 1.73 0.07 -9.44
CA GLY A 126 0.42 0.71 -9.55
C GLY A 126 -0.33 0.30 -10.83
N LYS A 127 0.36 0.34 -11.98
CA LYS A 127 -0.19 -0.15 -13.25
C LYS A 127 -0.55 -1.62 -13.22
N ARG A 128 0.25 -2.46 -12.57
CA ARG A 128 -0.06 -3.88 -12.39
C ARG A 128 -1.30 -4.07 -11.51
N ALA A 129 -1.41 -3.33 -10.42
CA ALA A 129 -2.59 -3.33 -9.56
C ALA A 129 -3.86 -2.96 -10.35
N ILE A 130 -3.82 -1.88 -11.13
CA ILE A 130 -4.93 -1.45 -12.00
C ILE A 130 -5.24 -2.50 -13.07
N THR A 131 -4.24 -3.20 -13.60
CA THR A 131 -4.46 -4.27 -14.58
C THR A 131 -5.18 -5.47 -13.94
N LEU A 132 -4.83 -5.82 -12.70
CA LEU A 132 -5.47 -6.91 -11.96
C LEU A 132 -6.89 -6.55 -11.51
N ASN A 133 -7.09 -5.32 -11.02
CA ASN A 133 -8.40 -4.79 -10.65
C ASN A 133 -8.56 -3.34 -11.14
N PRO A 134 -9.21 -3.14 -12.29
CA PRO A 134 -9.36 -1.82 -12.88
C PRO A 134 -10.20 -0.83 -12.06
N ASN A 135 -10.91 -1.28 -11.02
CA ASN A 135 -11.79 -0.47 -10.17
C ASN A 135 -11.30 -0.39 -8.72
N ASP A 136 -10.07 -0.83 -8.43
CA ASP A 136 -9.47 -0.61 -7.11
C ASP A 136 -9.09 0.87 -6.95
N VAL A 137 -9.89 1.58 -6.15
CA VAL A 137 -9.70 3.01 -5.88
C VAL A 137 -8.32 3.29 -5.29
N GLN A 138 -7.81 2.43 -4.42
CA GLN A 138 -6.51 2.61 -3.77
C GLN A 138 -5.38 2.42 -4.77
N ALA A 139 -5.49 1.45 -5.67
CA ALA A 139 -4.52 1.23 -6.74
C ALA A 139 -4.44 2.44 -7.69
N ILE A 140 -5.60 2.94 -8.12
CA ILE A 140 -5.70 4.10 -9.03
C ILE A 140 -5.15 5.36 -8.35
N PHE A 141 -5.51 5.58 -7.09
CA PHE A 141 -5.00 6.71 -6.31
C PHE A 141 -3.48 6.65 -6.12
N GLY A 142 -2.94 5.48 -5.72
CA GLY A 142 -1.51 5.27 -5.53
C GLY A 142 -0.69 5.48 -6.80
N ASP A 143 -1.15 4.99 -7.96
CA ASP A 143 -0.49 5.25 -9.25
C ASP A 143 -0.56 6.74 -9.62
N GLY A 144 -1.67 7.42 -9.33
CA GLY A 144 -1.81 8.87 -9.47
C GLY A 144 -0.76 9.64 -8.67
N LEU A 145 -0.58 9.32 -7.39
CA LEU A 145 0.46 9.94 -6.55
C LEU A 145 1.87 9.66 -7.07
N ALA A 146 2.14 8.42 -7.47
CA ALA A 146 3.44 8.02 -8.01
C ALA A 146 3.77 8.79 -9.30
N LEU A 147 2.78 9.02 -10.17
CA LEU A 147 2.94 9.86 -11.37
C LEU A 147 3.18 11.33 -11.01
N ALA A 148 2.46 11.88 -10.02
CA ALA A 148 2.63 13.26 -9.58
C ALA A 148 4.06 13.50 -9.08
N TYR A 149 4.52 12.69 -8.12
CA TYR A 149 5.88 12.76 -7.59
C TYR A 149 6.95 12.35 -8.61
N GLY A 150 6.58 11.53 -9.60
CA GLY A 150 7.39 11.17 -10.75
C GLY A 150 7.52 12.27 -11.82
N GLY A 151 6.95 13.46 -11.60
CA GLY A 151 7.04 14.57 -12.54
C GLY A 151 6.11 14.45 -13.75
N ARG A 152 5.03 13.67 -13.63
CA ARG A 152 3.99 13.46 -14.65
C ARG A 152 2.60 13.91 -14.14
N PRO A 153 2.46 15.17 -13.68
CA PRO A 153 1.22 15.66 -13.06
C PRO A 153 0.00 15.63 -13.98
N ASP A 154 0.15 15.80 -15.30
CA ASP A 154 -0.96 15.70 -16.27
C ASP A 154 -1.64 14.31 -16.24
N GLU A 155 -0.83 13.25 -16.20
CA GLU A 155 -1.34 11.88 -16.14
C GLU A 155 -1.87 11.55 -14.74
N ALA A 156 -1.24 12.09 -13.70
CA ALA A 156 -1.69 11.95 -12.32
C ALA A 156 -3.11 12.50 -12.14
N ILE A 157 -3.41 13.70 -12.64
CA ILE A 157 -4.75 14.31 -12.55
C ILE A 157 -5.82 13.38 -13.11
N THR A 158 -5.55 12.75 -14.25
CA THR A 158 -6.51 11.82 -14.88
C THR A 158 -6.83 10.64 -13.96
N LEU A 159 -5.82 10.03 -13.32
CA LEU A 159 -6.03 8.91 -12.40
C LEU A 159 -6.67 9.36 -11.09
N LEU A 160 -6.22 10.47 -10.51
CA LEU A 160 -6.75 11.00 -9.25
C LEU A 160 -8.23 11.40 -9.39
N MET A 161 -8.61 12.03 -10.50
CA MET A 161 -10.01 12.33 -10.81
C MET A 161 -10.84 11.04 -10.95
N ARG A 162 -10.30 10.03 -11.64
CA ARG A 162 -10.98 8.72 -11.76
C ARG A 162 -11.17 8.03 -10.41
N ALA A 163 -10.17 8.07 -9.53
CA ALA A 163 -10.29 7.53 -8.18
C ALA A 163 -11.41 8.25 -7.40
N HIS A 164 -11.50 9.58 -7.53
CA HIS A 164 -12.57 10.36 -6.92
C HIS A 164 -13.96 10.06 -7.49
N GLU A 165 -14.08 9.82 -8.80
CA GLU A 165 -15.35 9.42 -9.42
C GLU A 165 -15.84 8.05 -8.93
N LEU A 166 -14.91 7.11 -8.70
CA LEU A 166 -15.22 5.76 -8.22
C LEU A 166 -15.58 5.71 -6.74
N ASP A 167 -14.99 6.59 -5.92
CA ASP A 167 -15.40 6.79 -4.52
C ASP A 167 -15.52 8.29 -4.19
N PRO A 168 -16.71 8.89 -4.43
CA PRO A 168 -16.96 10.30 -4.13
C PRO A 168 -16.97 10.63 -2.62
N GLN A 169 -16.96 9.61 -1.75
CA GLN A 169 -16.83 9.77 -0.30
C GLN A 169 -15.39 9.61 0.17
N ALA A 170 -14.46 9.26 -0.74
CA ALA A 170 -13.07 9.16 -0.41
C ALA A 170 -12.52 10.51 0.10
N PRO A 171 -11.50 10.48 0.97
CA PRO A 171 -11.19 11.63 1.79
C PRO A 171 -10.67 12.80 0.96
N GLY A 172 -10.87 14.03 1.46
CA GLY A 172 -10.58 15.28 0.75
C GLY A 172 -9.15 15.42 0.21
N PHE A 173 -8.20 14.63 0.71
CA PHE A 173 -6.83 14.60 0.22
C PHE A 173 -6.74 14.27 -1.28
N MET A 174 -7.69 13.54 -1.88
CA MET A 174 -7.62 13.26 -3.33
C MET A 174 -7.69 14.55 -4.17
N MET A 175 -8.56 15.47 -3.78
CA MET A 175 -8.70 16.76 -4.48
C MET A 175 -7.56 17.72 -4.14
N GLU A 176 -6.95 17.60 -2.96
CA GLU A 176 -5.73 18.33 -2.61
C GLU A 176 -4.57 17.94 -3.54
N ASN A 177 -4.39 16.64 -3.80
CA ASN A 177 -3.36 16.14 -4.72
C ASN A 177 -3.60 16.57 -6.17
N VAL A 178 -4.86 16.65 -6.62
CA VAL A 178 -5.20 17.23 -7.94
C VAL A 178 -4.81 18.71 -7.99
N ALA A 179 -5.12 19.48 -6.94
CA ALA A 179 -4.72 20.89 -6.86
C ALA A 179 -3.19 21.07 -6.84
N GLU A 180 -2.46 20.18 -6.16
CA GLU A 180 -1.00 20.17 -6.17
C GLU A 180 -0.45 19.87 -7.58
N CYS A 181 -1.05 18.93 -8.32
CA CYS A 181 -0.67 18.67 -9.70
C CYS A 181 -0.89 19.88 -10.61
N HIS A 182 -2.01 20.61 -10.45
CA HIS A 182 -2.25 21.86 -11.16
C HIS A 182 -1.20 22.93 -10.82
N TYR A 183 -0.84 23.05 -9.53
CA TYR A 183 0.23 23.92 -9.11
C TYR A 183 1.58 23.56 -9.75
N MET A 184 1.92 22.26 -9.85
CA MET A 184 3.13 21.79 -10.54
C MET A 184 3.13 22.13 -12.04
N LEU A 185 1.96 22.16 -12.68
CA LEU A 185 1.78 22.54 -14.08
C LEU A 185 1.75 24.07 -14.28
N GLY A 186 1.58 24.84 -13.22
CA GLY A 186 1.49 26.30 -13.25
C GLY A 186 0.17 26.81 -13.83
N ASN A 187 -0.94 26.08 -13.65
CA ASN A 187 -2.27 26.45 -14.14
C ASN A 187 -3.36 26.47 -13.07
#